data_AF-A0A7X4KBC8-F1
#
_entry.id   AF-A0A7X4KBC8-F1
#
_cell.length_a   1.000
_cell.length_b   1.000
_cell.length_c   1.000
_cell.angle_alpha   90.00
_cell.angle_beta   90.00
_cell.angle_gamma   90.00
#
_symmetry.space_group_name_H-M   'P 1'
#
loop_
_entity.id
_entity.type
_entity.pdbx_description
1 polymer ?
#
loop_
_entity_poly.entity_id
_entity_poly.type
_entity_poly.pdbx_seq_one_letter_code
_entity_poly.pdbx_strand_id
1 'polypeptide(L)'
;MRFEWDSRKAKANLRVHGVSFITFRLDFDSISYFEQLGQQYGLSAEEMMYMYLRHIAGSGYKANLGILTLKEREELKKSLEAEGDLPLEG
;
A
#
# COMPACT_ATOMS: atom_id res chain seq x y z
N MET A 1 -6.45 -7.29 -0.26
CA MET A 1 -5.86 -6.08 -0.89
C MET A 1 -4.57 -6.44 -1.64
N ARG A 2 -4.59 -6.44 -2.98
CA ARG A 2 -3.38 -6.64 -3.81
C ARG A 2 -3.04 -5.30 -4.47
N PHE A 3 -1.93 -4.71 -4.04
CA PHE A 3 -1.42 -3.46 -4.61
C PHE A 3 -0.55 -3.79 -5.83
N GLU A 4 -0.93 -3.30 -7.00
CA GLU A 4 -0.14 -3.42 -8.23
C GLU A 4 0.19 -2.03 -8.74
N TRP A 5 1.47 -1.66 -8.61
CA TRP A 5 1.99 -0.34 -9.00
C TRP A 5 2.73 -0.43 -10.32
N ASP A 6 2.25 0.29 -11.35
CA ASP A 6 2.97 0.46 -12.61
C ASP A 6 3.74 1.79 -12.59
N SER A 7 5.03 1.69 -12.31
CA SER A 7 5.95 2.83 -12.27
C SER A 7 6.11 3.54 -13.62
N ARG A 8 5.88 2.84 -14.74
CA ARG A 8 5.98 3.44 -16.09
C ARG A 8 4.78 4.32 -16.37
N LYS A 9 3.58 3.86 -16.03
CA LYS A 9 2.36 4.66 -16.10
C LYS A 9 2.45 5.90 -15.21
N ALA A 10 2.85 5.74 -13.95
CA ALA A 10 3.00 6.86 -13.02
C ALA A 10 3.94 7.96 -13.56
N LYS A 11 5.06 7.56 -14.18
CA LYS A 11 6.04 8.50 -14.77
C LYS A 11 5.50 9.19 -16.03
N ALA A 12 4.73 8.49 -16.86
CA ALA A 12 4.07 9.08 -18.03
C ALA A 12 3.01 10.11 -17.62
N ASN A 13 2.23 9.79 -16.59
CA ASN A 13 1.17 10.64 -16.06
C ASN A 13 1.70 11.94 -15.45
N LEU A 14 2.79 11.84 -14.68
CA LEU A 14 3.48 13.01 -14.15
C LEU A 14 3.98 13.93 -15.27
N ARG A 15 4.53 13.35 -16.35
CA ARG A 15 5.05 14.11 -17.50
C ARG A 15 3.95 14.81 -18.30
N VAL A 16 2.79 14.18 -18.48
CA VAL A 16 1.71 14.70 -19.34
C VAL A 16 0.78 15.65 -18.58
N HIS A 17 0.49 15.36 -17.31
CA HIS A 17 -0.52 16.09 -16.55
C HIS A 17 0.05 16.93 -15.40
N GLY A 18 1.34 16.79 -15.05
CA GLY A 18 1.91 17.43 -13.88
C GLY A 18 1.35 16.91 -12.54
N VAL A 19 0.53 15.86 -12.58
CA VAL A 19 -0.12 15.25 -11.42
C VAL A 19 0.26 13.78 -11.36
N SER A 20 0.71 13.30 -10.19
CA SER A 20 0.81 11.86 -9.95
C SER A 20 -0.56 11.35 -9.50
N PHE A 21 -1.23 10.58 -10.35
CA PHE A 21 -2.41 9.82 -9.93
C PHE A 21 -2.01 8.40 -9.60
N ILE A 22 -2.62 7.88 -8.53
CA ILE A 22 -2.48 6.49 -8.13
C ILE A 22 -3.80 5.80 -8.43
N THR A 23 -3.75 4.71 -9.16
CA THR A 23 -4.90 3.87 -9.43
C THR A 23 -4.80 2.62 -8.56
N PHE A 24 -5.86 2.32 -7.82
CA PHE A 24 -5.96 1.13 -6.99
C PHE A 24 -7.15 0.30 -7.47
N ARG A 25 -7.01 -1.03 -7.45
CA ARG A 25 -8.17 -1.93 -7.56
C ARG A 25 -8.57 -2.36 -6.16
N LEU A 26 -9.86 -2.25 -5.88
CA LEU A 26 -10.47 -2.71 -4.64
C LEU A 26 -11.40 -3.90 -4.94
N ASP A 27 -11.47 -4.81 -3.97
CA ASP A 27 -12.54 -5.81 -3.92
C ASP A 27 -13.84 -5.16 -3.42
N PHE A 28 -14.96 -5.86 -3.65
CA PHE A 28 -16.29 -5.35 -3.27
C PHE A 28 -16.43 -5.11 -1.77
N ASP A 29 -15.76 -5.91 -0.94
CA ASP A 29 -15.77 -5.77 0.52
C ASP A 29 -15.07 -4.47 0.96
N SER A 30 -13.91 -4.17 0.36
CA SER A 30 -13.19 -2.92 0.62
C SER A 30 -13.99 -1.69 0.19
N ILE A 31 -14.68 -1.76 -0.94
CA ILE A 31 -15.57 -0.68 -1.40
C ILE A 31 -16.70 -0.48 -0.38
N SER A 32 -17.36 -1.57 0.02
CA SER A 32 -18.47 -1.54 0.99
C SER A 32 -18.05 -0.95 2.34
N TYR A 33 -16.83 -1.26 2.79
CA TYR A 33 -16.27 -0.68 4.01
C TYR A 33 -16.15 0.85 3.93
N PHE A 34 -15.61 1.38 2.82
CA PHE A 34 -15.48 2.83 2.65
C PHE A 34 -16.82 3.53 2.41
N GLU A 35 -17.79 2.86 1.78
CA GLU A 35 -19.17 3.37 1.67
C GLU A 35 -19.82 3.53 3.05
N GLN A 36 -19.74 2.51 3.91
CA GLN A 36 -20.30 2.56 5.27
C GLN A 36 -19.63 3.65 6.11
N LEU A 37 -18.30 3.80 6.00
CA LEU A 37 -17.58 4.87 6.69
C LEU A 37 -17.98 6.26 6.19
N GLY A 38 -18.22 6.43 4.89
CA GLY A 38 -18.59 7.70 4.29
C GLY A 38 -20.03 8.11 4.54
N GLN A 39 -20.92 7.14 4.75
CA GLN A 39 -22.36 7.37 4.95
C GLN A 39 -22.65 8.33 6.10
N GLN A 40 -21.90 8.24 7.21
CA GLN A 40 -22.07 9.14 8.36
C GLN A 40 -21.71 10.61 8.07
N TYR A 41 -20.94 10.85 7.00
CA TYR A 41 -20.49 12.16 6.56
C TYR A 41 -21.11 12.62 5.23
N GLY A 42 -21.98 11.80 4.63
CA GLY A 42 -22.55 12.06 3.30
C GLY A 42 -21.52 11.96 2.16
N LEU A 43 -20.43 11.23 2.36
CA LEU A 43 -19.35 11.07 1.39
C LEU A 43 -19.46 9.73 0.66
N SER A 44 -19.12 9.74 -0.62
CA SER A 44 -18.91 8.51 -1.39
C SER A 44 -17.68 7.73 -0.90
N ALA A 45 -17.58 6.45 -1.28
CA ALA A 45 -16.41 5.64 -0.99
C ALA A 45 -15.11 6.27 -1.50
N GLU A 46 -15.14 6.83 -2.72
CA GLU A 46 -13.98 7.46 -3.34
C GLU A 46 -13.52 8.70 -2.56
N GLU A 47 -14.45 9.56 -2.16
CA GLU A 47 -14.15 10.74 -1.34
C GLU A 47 -13.59 10.35 0.02
N MET A 48 -14.16 9.34 0.68
CA MET A 48 -13.63 8.84 1.94
C MET A 48 -12.24 8.25 1.81
N MET A 49 -12.00 7.46 0.77
CA MET A 49 -10.67 6.93 0.48
C MET A 49 -9.66 8.04 0.23
N TYR A 50 -10.04 9.07 -0.53
CA TYR A 50 -9.17 10.21 -0.79
C TYR A 50 -8.78 10.92 0.50
N MET A 51 -9.75 11.17 1.39
CA MET A 51 -9.49 11.75 2.71
C MET A 51 -8.59 10.86 3.56
N TYR A 52 -8.83 9.55 3.58
CA TYR A 52 -8.03 8.59 4.32
C TYR A 52 -6.57 8.55 3.83
N LEU A 53 -6.36 8.46 2.52
CA LEU A 53 -5.02 8.48 1.92
C LEU A 53 -4.30 9.81 2.17
N ARG A 54 -5.03 10.94 2.10
CA ARG A 54 -4.49 12.26 2.43
C ARG A 54 -4.07 12.35 3.89
N HIS A 55 -4.86 11.78 4.80
CA HIS A 55 -4.51 11.73 6.22
C HIS A 55 -3.25 10.90 6.48
N ILE A 56 -3.13 9.73 5.83
CA ILE A 56 -1.92 8.89 5.91
C ILE A 56 -0.70 9.67 5.42
N ALA A 57 -0.80 10.33 4.26
CA ALA A 57 0.29 11.11 3.69
C ALA A 57 0.68 12.31 4.58
N GLY A 58 -0.30 13.00 5.16
CA GLY A 58 -0.07 14.18 6.00
C GLY A 58 0.43 13.88 7.42
N SER A 59 0.03 12.75 7.99
CA SER A 59 0.44 12.33 9.35
C SER A 59 1.79 11.62 9.38
N GLY A 60 2.30 11.19 8.22
CA GLY A 60 3.48 10.32 8.15
C GLY A 60 3.21 8.90 8.65
N TYR A 61 1.94 8.55 8.89
CA TYR A 61 1.54 7.21 9.30
C TYR A 61 1.96 6.19 8.23
N LYS A 62 2.72 5.17 8.64
CA LYS A 62 3.04 4.03 7.80
C LYS A 62 2.16 2.88 8.25
N ALA A 63 1.27 2.42 7.38
CA ALA A 63 0.48 1.23 7.65
C ALA A 63 1.45 0.06 7.90
N ASN A 64 1.40 -0.53 9.09
CA ASN A 64 2.13 -1.76 9.38
C ASN A 64 1.42 -2.89 8.64
N LEU A 65 2.01 -3.34 7.53
CA LEU A 65 1.44 -4.36 6.66
C LEU A 65 1.62 -5.80 7.22
N GLY A 66 2.18 -5.95 8.43
CA GLY A 66 2.51 -7.25 8.99
C GLY A 66 3.58 -8.02 8.19
N ILE A 67 4.26 -7.34 7.27
CA ILE A 67 5.33 -7.88 6.43
C ILE A 67 6.61 -7.07 6.65
N LEU A 68 7.71 -7.78 6.81
CA LEU A 68 9.04 -7.17 6.90
C LEU A 68 9.33 -6.38 5.63
N THR A 69 9.88 -5.18 5.80
CA THR A 69 10.46 -4.39 4.72
C THR A 69 11.62 -5.15 4.05
N LEU A 70 12.00 -4.75 2.84
CA LEU A 70 13.11 -5.41 2.12
C LEU A 70 14.41 -5.43 2.95
N LYS A 71 14.69 -4.32 3.66
CA LYS A 71 15.84 -4.22 4.55
C LYS A 71 15.74 -5.19 5.73
N GLU A 72 14.59 -5.23 6.40
CA GLU A 72 14.37 -6.15 7.52
C GLU A 72 14.39 -7.62 7.08
N ARG A 73 13.99 -7.92 5.85
CA ARG A 73 14.14 -9.27 5.26
C ARG A 73 15.59 -9.64 5.00
N GLU A 74 16.40 -8.71 4.50
CA GLU A 74 17.84 -8.94 4.31
C GLU A 74 18.57 -9.11 5.65
N GLU A 75 18.19 -8.35 6.66
CA GLU A 75 18.73 -8.46 8.02
C GLU A 75 18.34 -9.80 8.66
N LEU A 76 17.07 -10.20 8.53
CA LEU A 76 16.62 -11.52 8.98
C LEU A 76 17.31 -12.66 8.24
N LYS A 77 17.51 -12.53 6.92
CA LYS A 77 18.23 -13.53 6.13
C LYS A 77 19.66 -13.69 6.62
N LYS A 78 20.36 -12.58 6.87
CA LYS A 78 21.72 -12.60 7.43
C LYS A 78 21.79 -13.18 8.83
N SER A 79 20.80 -12.93 9.69
CA SER A 79 20.76 -13.53 11.03
C SER A 79 20.50 -15.04 10.97
N LEU A 80 19.61 -15.51 10.09
CA LEU A 80 19.33 -16.93 9.89
C LEU A 80 20.53 -17.69 9.27
N GLU A 81 21.24 -17.06 8.33
CA GLU A 81 22.50 -17.58 7.77
C GLU A 81 23.61 -17.65 8.84
N ALA A 82 23.63 -16.73 9.80
CA ALA A 82 24.58 -16.70 10.91
C ALA A 82 24.25 -17.71 12.03
N GLU A 83 22.96 -18.03 12.23
CA GLU A 83 22.49 -19.02 13.21
C GLU A 83 22.57 -20.47 12.69
N GLY A 84 22.91 -20.68 11.41
CA GLY A 84 23.24 -21.99 10.86
C GLY A 84 22.03 -22.90 10.58
N ASP A 85 20.82 -22.35 10.51
CA ASP A 85 19.57 -23.11 10.28
C ASP A 85 18.90 -22.73 8.95
N LEU A 86 19.61 -22.96 7.85
CA LEU A 86 18.97 -23.13 6.55
C LEU A 86 19.09 -24.60 6.15
N PRO A 87 17.98 -25.34 5.98
CA PRO A 87 18.05 -26.64 5.33
C PRO A 87 18.56 -26.40 3.91
N LEU A 88 19.67 -27.05 3.58
CA LEU A 88 20.21 -27.10 2.23
C LEU A 88 19.11 -27.56 1.28
N GLU A 89 18.85 -26.77 0.23
CA GLU A 89 17.96 -27.16 -0.85
C GLU A 89 18.36 -28.54 -1.41
N GLY A 90 17.36 -29.41 -1.58
CA GLY A 90 17.41 -30.64 -2.34
C GLY A 90 16.22 -30.70 -3.28
#